data_AF-A0A1A2N103-F1
#
_entry.id   AF-A0A1A2N103-F1
#
_cell.length_a   1.000
_cell.length_b   1.000
_cell.length_c   1.000
_cell.angle_alpha   90.00
_cell.angle_beta   90.00
_cell.angle_gamma   90.00
#
_symmetry.space_group_name_H-M   'P 1'
#
loop_
_entity.id
_entity.type
_entity.pdbx_description
1 polymer ?
#
loop_
_entity_poly.entity_id
_entity_poly.type
_entity_poly.pdbx_seq_one_letter_code
_entity_poly.pdbx_strand_id
1 'polypeptide(L)' 'MNPDLTVDVDSGVAVLTLNRPERLNAYTAEMGSADAREGVAAFLERRPPSFTARLSREWEPPGQP' A
#
# COMPACT_ATOMS: atom_id res chain seq x y z
N MET A 1 6.11 -0.70 14.08
CA MET A 1 6.56 0.15 12.95
C MET A 1 7.25 -0.77 11.97
N ASN A 2 6.77 -0.87 10.73
CA ASN A 2 7.35 -1.76 9.73
C ASN A 2 8.54 -1.05 9.05
N PRO A 3 9.80 -1.52 9.18
CA PRO A 3 10.98 -0.83 8.63
C PRO A 3 11.01 -0.80 7.09
N ASP A 4 10.19 -1.62 6.44
CA ASP A 4 10.12 -1.82 5.00
C ASP A 4 9.36 -0.71 4.25
N LEU A 5 8.59 0.11 4.98
CA LEU A 5 7.77 1.20 4.43
C LEU A 5 7.82 2.39 5.37
N THR A 6 8.33 3.53 4.88
CA THR A 6 8.23 4.80 5.60
C THR A 6 7.20 5.70 4.95
N VAL A 7 6.51 6.49 5.78
CA VAL A 7 5.49 7.45 5.34
C VAL A 7 5.86 8.80 5.93
N ASP A 8 5.96 9.80 5.08
CA ASP A 8 6.13 11.19 5.45
C ASP A 8 4.95 12.00 4.91
N VAL A 9 4.34 12.85 5.73
CA VAL A 9 3.16 13.62 5.34
C VAL A 9 3.41 15.08 5.63
N ASP A 10 3.43 15.91 4.58
CA ASP A 10 3.58 17.36 4.69
C ASP A 10 2.60 18.07 3.76
N SER A 11 1.96 19.14 4.26
CA SER A 11 1.13 20.05 3.47
C SER A 11 0.05 19.39 2.60
N GLY A 12 -0.50 18.24 3.06
CA GLY A 12 -1.52 17.47 2.33
C GLY A 12 -0.97 16.50 1.28
N VAL A 13 0.36 16.34 1.20
CA VAL A 13 1.03 15.36 0.34
C VAL A 13 1.64 14.27 1.22
N ALA A 14 1.38 13.00 0.86
CA ALA A 14 1.99 11.85 1.51
C ALA A 14 3.07 11.23 0.60
N VAL A 15 4.30 11.11 1.11
CA VAL A 15 5.43 10.44 0.47
C VAL A 15 5.60 9.07 1.11
N LEU A 16 5.42 8.02 0.30
CA LEU A 16 5.67 6.64 0.72
C LEU A 16 7.00 6.16 0.16
N THR A 17 7.93 5.75 1.04
CA THR A 17 9.22 5.17 0.63
C THR A 17 9.19 3.67 0.84
N LEU A 18 9.36 2.92 -0.26
CA LEU A 18 9.62 1.48 -0.19
C LEU A 18 11.07 1.29 0.21
N ASN A 19 11.31 0.79 1.42
CA ASN A 19 12.64 0.64 2.00
C ASN A 19 13.03 -0.84 2.13
N ARG A 20 13.06 -1.53 0.98
CA ARG A 20 13.43 -2.95 0.88
C ARG A 20 14.50 -3.14 -0.19
N PRO A 21 15.73 -2.67 0.04
CA PRO A 21 16.80 -2.69 -0.95
C PRO A 21 17.15 -4.11 -1.42
N GLU A 22 17.06 -5.10 -0.54
CA GLU A 22 17.21 -6.53 -0.85
C GLU A 22 16.15 -7.06 -1.83
N ARG A 23 15.03 -6.35 -1.96
CA ARG A 23 13.99 -6.61 -2.96
C ARG A 23 13.93 -5.53 -4.04
N LEU A 24 15.01 -4.76 -4.21
CA LEU A 24 15.14 -3.66 -5.19
C LEU A 24 14.02 -2.62 -5.09
N ASN A 25 13.46 -2.43 -3.89
CA ASN A 25 12.29 -1.58 -3.67
C ASN A 25 11.12 -1.92 -4.61
N ALA A 26 11.01 -3.20 -5.01
CA ALA A 26 10.01 -3.65 -5.97
C ALA A 26 8.60 -3.31 -5.48
N TYR A 27 7.91 -2.50 -6.30
CA TYR A 27 6.49 -2.23 -6.18
C TYR A 27 5.74 -3.56 -6.36
N THR A 28 5.10 -4.07 -5.30
CA THR A 28 4.43 -5.37 -5.38
C THR A 28 3.13 -5.26 -6.18
N ALA A 29 2.66 -6.37 -6.73
CA ALA A 29 1.40 -6.40 -7.48
C ALA A 29 0.21 -5.93 -6.61
N GLU A 30 0.26 -6.15 -5.29
CA GLU A 30 -0.76 -5.67 -4.35
C GLU A 30 -0.85 -4.14 -4.29
N MET A 31 0.28 -3.43 -4.45
CA MET A 31 0.31 -1.96 -4.49
C MET A 31 -0.33 -1.41 -5.77
N GLY A 32 -0.28 -2.16 -6.86
CA GLY A 32 -0.95 -1.84 -8.13
C GLY A 32 -2.37 -2.39 -8.26
N SER A 33 -2.96 -2.90 -7.18
CA SER A 33 -4.28 -3.53 -7.20
C SER A 33 -5.42 -2.53 -7.43
N ALA A 34 -6.60 -3.04 -7.77
CA ALA A 34 -7.81 -2.21 -7.89
C ALA A 34 -8.12 -1.51 -6.56
N ASP A 35 -7.93 -2.18 -5.43
CA ASP A 35 -8.16 -1.63 -4.09
C ASP A 35 -7.15 -0.54 -3.70
N ALA A 36 -5.89 -0.67 -4.14
CA ALA A 36 -4.91 0.39 -3.94
C ALA A 36 -5.31 1.68 -4.69
N ARG A 37 -5.78 1.55 -5.93
CA ARG A 37 -6.31 2.70 -6.70
C ARG A 37 -7.55 3.30 -6.05
N GLU A 38 -8.48 2.46 -5.59
CA GLU A 38 -9.70 2.89 -4.90
C GLU A 38 -9.40 3.63 -3.60
N GLY A 39 -8.44 3.15 -2.80
CA GLY A 39 -7.99 3.84 -1.58
C GLY A 39 -7.48 5.25 -1.86
N VAL A 40 -6.69 5.43 -2.94
CA VAL A 40 -6.22 6.75 -3.37
C VAL A 40 -7.38 7.63 -3.85
N ALA A 41 -8.28 7.10 -4.68
CA ALA A 41 -9.43 7.85 -5.19
C ALA A 41 -10.35 8.32 -4.07
N ALA A 42 -10.72 7.42 -3.14
CA ALA A 42 -11.58 7.73 -2.01
C ALA A 42 -10.97 8.80 -1.07
N PHE A 43 -9.64 8.75 -0.87
CA PHE A 43 -8.92 9.76 -0.10
C PHE A 43 -8.99 11.15 -0.75
N LEU A 44 -8.70 11.24 -2.05
CA LEU A 44 -8.78 12.49 -2.81
C LEU A 44 -10.20 13.06 -2.83
N GLU A 45 -11.21 12.20 -2.90
CA GLU A 45 -12.62 12.56 -2.92
C GLU A 45 -13.25 12.75 -1.51
N ARG A 46 -12.50 12.50 -0.43
CA ARG A 46 -12.98 12.54 0.96
C ARG A 46 -14.23 11.70 1.21
N ARG A 47 -14.32 10.53 0.57
CA ARG A 47 -15.41 9.56 0.74
C ARG A 47 -14.91 8.27 1.40
N PRO A 48 -15.81 7.46 1.99
CA PRO A 48 -15.45 6.11 2.41
C PRO A 48 -14.98 5.27 1.21
N PRO A 49 -13.86 4.53 1.31
CA PRO A 49 -13.42 3.61 0.27
C PRO A 49 -14.30 2.35 0.22
N SER A 50 -14.50 1.80 -0.97
CA SER A 50 -15.18 0.53 -1.20
C SER A 50 -14.16 -0.56 -1.57
N PHE A 51 -13.55 -1.16 -0.55
CA PHE A 51 -12.59 -2.24 -0.77
C PHE A 51 -13.30 -3.55 -1.13
N THR A 52 -12.83 -4.19 -2.19
CA THR A 52 -13.33 -5.47 -2.70
C THR A 52 -12.48 -6.65 -2.26
N ALA A 53 -11.18 -6.46 -2.04
CA ALA A 53 -10.29 -7.47 -1.48
C ALA A 53 -10.73 -7.89 -0.08
N ARG A 54 -10.58 -9.18 0.20
CA ARG A 54 -10.81 -9.76 1.52
C ARG A 54 -9.50 -10.28 2.05
N LEU A 55 -8.70 -9.38 2.64
CA LEU A 55 -7.38 -9.70 3.18
C LEU A 55 -7.42 -10.90 4.15
N SER A 56 -8.49 -11.09 4.93
CA SER A 56 -8.63 -12.25 5.81
C SER A 56 -8.71 -13.61 5.10
N ARG A 57 -8.95 -13.63 3.77
CA ARG A 57 -9.06 -14.83 2.94
C ARG A 57 -8.02 -14.90 1.83
N GLU A 58 -7.52 -13.76 1.39
CA GLU A 58 -6.65 -13.62 0.21
C GLU A 58 -5.21 -13.27 0.58
N TRP A 59 -4.93 -13.01 1.85
CA TRP A 59 -3.57 -12.79 2.32
C TRP A 59 -2.77 -14.09 2.27
N GLU A 60 -1.85 -14.16 1.31
CA GLU A 60 -0.79 -15.14 1.31
C GLU A 60 0.46 -14.48 1.91
N PRO A 61 0.98 -14.98 3.04
CA PRO A 61 2.18 -14.39 3.63
C PRO A 61 3.31 -14.47 2.59
N PRO A 62 4.08 -13.39 2.41
CA PRO A 62 5.22 -13.42 1.50
C PRO A 62 6.12 -14.58 1.92
N GLY A 63 6.45 -15.45 0.97
CA GLY A 63 7.29 -16.63 1.20
C GLY A 63 8.52 -16.21 2.01
N GLN A 64 8.61 -16.73 3.23
CA GLN A 64 9.78 -16.51 4.08
C GLN A 64 11.01 -17.09 3.36
N PRO A 65 12.15 -16.40 3.36
CA PRO A 65 13.42 -17.03 3.02
C PRO A 65 13.73 -18.19 3.98
#